data_AF-A0A928CT84-F1
#
_entry.id   AF-A0A928CT84-F1
#
_cell.length_a   1.000
_cell.length_b   1.000
_cell.length_c   1.000
_cell.angle_alpha   90.00
_cell.angle_beta   90.00
_cell.angle_gamma   90.00
#
_symmetry.space_group_name_H-M   'P 1'
#
loop_
_entity.id
_entity.type
_entity.pdbx_description
1 polymer ?
#
loop_
_entity_poly.entity_id
_entity_poly.type
_entity_poly.pdbx_seq_one_letter_code
_entity_poly.pdbx_strand_id
1 'polypeptide(L)' 'MQVLNIGSLNIDIVYRVPHIVHPGETLSAYSVSRHAGGKGLNQSVALARAGGFSNASRRCRINSSSA' A
#
# COMPACT_ATOMS: atom_id res chain seq x y z
N MET A 1 21.56 11.34 -2.19
CA MET A 1 21.45 10.02 -2.85
C MET A 1 20.16 10.04 -3.68
N GLN A 2 20.19 9.62 -4.94
CA GLN A 2 18.96 9.37 -5.70
C GLN A 2 18.69 7.86 -5.71
N VAL A 3 17.44 7.46 -5.44
CA VAL A 3 17.03 6.05 -5.38
C VAL A 3 15.89 5.83 -6.36
N LEU A 4 16.07 4.90 -7.29
CA LEU A 4 15.05 4.44 -8.22
C LEU A 4 14.44 3.15 -7.66
N ASN A 5 13.14 3.17 -7.41
CA ASN A 5 12.39 1.99 -6.99
C ASN A 5 11.37 1.64 -8.07
N ILE A 6 11.55 0.48 -8.70
CA ILE A 6 10.63 -0.08 -9.69
C ILE A 6 10.00 -1.31 -9.06
N GLY A 7 8.70 -1.26 -8.81
CA GLY A 7 8.01 -2.36 -8.15
C GLY A 7 6.50 -2.22 -8.21
N SER A 8 5.81 -3.15 -7.55
CA SER A 8 4.35 -3.23 -7.57
C SER A 8 3.66 -2.08 -6.84
N LEU A 9 2.52 -1.69 -7.40
CA LEU A 9 1.54 -0.77 -6.84
C LEU A 9 0.18 -1.46 -6.91
N ASN A 10 -0.49 -1.60 -5.77
CA ASN A 10 -1.77 -2.29 -5.65
C ASN A 10 -2.79 -1.41 -4.92
N ILE A 11 -4.07 -1.75 -5.10
CA ILE A 11 -5.12 -1.37 -4.15
C ILE A 11 -5.40 -2.59 -3.27
N ASP A 12 -5.02 -2.49 -2.01
CA ASP A 12 -5.22 -3.57 -1.04
C ASP A 12 -6.61 -3.40 -0.43
N ILE A 13 -7.50 -4.38 -0.67
CA ILE A 13 -8.82 -4.45 -0.04
C ILE A 13 -8.71 -5.39 1.16
N VAL A 14 -8.87 -4.85 2.36
CA VAL A 14 -8.70 -5.60 3.60
C VAL A 14 -10.06 -5.86 4.24
N TYR A 15 -10.38 -7.15 4.42
CA TYR A 15 -11.57 -7.61 5.09
C TYR A 15 -11.22 -8.06 6.50
N ARG A 16 -11.92 -7.53 7.51
CA ARG A 16 -11.81 -8.05 8.88
C ARG A 16 -12.87 -9.12 9.07
N VAL A 17 -12.44 -10.36 9.28
CA VAL A 17 -13.28 -11.56 9.44
C VAL A 17 -12.92 -12.29 10.73
N PRO A 18 -13.81 -13.14 11.29
CA PRO A 18 -13.52 -13.89 12.52
C PRO A 18 -12.35 -14.87 12.37
N HIS A 19 -12.18 -15.48 11.20
CA HIS A 19 -11.13 -16.44 10.88
C HIS A 19 -10.85 -16.46 9.38
N ILE A 20 -9.78 -17.16 8.97
CA ILE A 20 -9.48 -17.40 7.56
C ILE A 20 -10.49 -18.41 7.01
N VAL A 21 -11.14 -18.05 5.90
CA VAL A 21 -12.17 -18.88 5.27
C VAL A 21 -11.68 -20.28 4.92
N HIS A 22 -12.52 -21.28 5.16
CA HIS A 22 -12.33 -22.63 4.65
C HIS A 22 -12.86 -22.78 3.21
N PRO A 23 -12.41 -23.79 2.45
CA PRO A 23 -12.95 -24.05 1.11
C PRO A 23 -14.47 -24.21 1.11
N GLY A 24 -15.17 -23.42 0.30
CA GLY A 24 -16.64 -23.43 0.18
C GLY A 24 -17.38 -22.62 1.26
N GLU A 25 -16.69 -22.12 2.28
CA GLU A 25 -17.29 -21.27 3.31
C GLU A 25 -17.51 -19.83 2.78
N THR A 26 -18.61 -19.20 3.19
CA THR A 26 -18.87 -17.77 2.95
C THR A 26 -19.04 -17.05 4.28
N LEU A 27 -18.26 -16.01 4.52
CA LEU A 27 -18.30 -15.20 5.74
C LEU A 27 -18.74 -13.76 5.46
N SER A 28 -19.51 -13.19 6.38
CA SER A 28 -19.73 -11.74 6.43
C SER A 28 -18.53 -11.06 7.09
N ALA A 29 -18.05 -9.97 6.51
CA ALA A 29 -16.96 -9.18 7.08
C ALA A 29 -17.49 -8.21 8.14
N TYR A 30 -16.73 -8.04 9.23
CA TYR A 30 -16.99 -7.00 10.23
C TYR A 30 -16.75 -5.60 9.67
N SER A 31 -15.77 -5.46 8.77
CA SER A 31 -15.44 -4.20 8.12
C SER A 31 -14.62 -4.43 6.85
N VAL A 32 -14.66 -3.45 5.95
CA VAL A 32 -13.86 -3.41 4.72
C VAL A 32 -13.12 -2.09 4.66
N SER A 33 -11.82 -2.12 4.36
CA SER A 33 -11.02 -0.92 4.09
C SER A 33 -10.23 -1.06 2.79
N ARG A 34 -9.92 0.07 2.17
CA ARG A 34 -9.12 0.14 0.93
C ARG A 34 -7.87 0.97 1.21
N HIS A 35 -6.72 0.45 0.82
CA HIS A 35 -5.43 1.09 1.02
C HIS A 35 -4.61 1.09 -0.26
N ALA A 36 -3.78 2.11 -0.44
CA ALA A 36 -2.70 2.03 -1.41
C ALA A 36 -1.63 1.10 -0.86
N GLY A 37 -1.33 0.04 -1.60
CA GLY A 37 -0.39 -1.01 -1.19
C GLY A 37 0.54 -1.42 -2.32
N GLY A 38 1.06 -2.65 -2.22
CA GLY A 38 2.12 -3.14 -3.11
C GLY A 38 3.51 -2.88 -2.56
N LYS A 39 4.42 -3.84 -2.80
CA LYS A 39 5.76 -3.83 -2.21
C LYS A 39 6.60 -2.64 -2.70
N GLY A 40 6.49 -2.29 -3.98
CA GLY A 40 7.19 -1.14 -4.57
C GLY A 40 6.73 0.17 -3.93
N LEU A 41 5.42 0.36 -3.78
CA LEU A 41 4.88 1.53 -3.08
C LEU A 41 5.37 1.58 -1.63
N ASN A 42 5.20 0.49 -0.88
CA ASN A 42 5.52 0.44 0.55
C ASN A 42 7.00 0.74 0.82
N GLN A 43 7.91 0.21 -0.02
CA GLN A 43 9.34 0.54 0.06
C GLN A 43 9.63 2.01 -0.24
N SER A 44 8.97 2.59 -1.25
CA SER A 44 9.12 4.02 -1.59
C SER A 44 8.69 4.93 -0.45
N VAL A 45 7.55 4.61 0.19
CA VAL A 45 7.04 5.34 1.36
C VAL A 45 7.95 5.19 2.57
N ALA A 46 8.47 3.98 2.82
CA ALA A 46 9.42 3.75 3.90
C ALA A 46 10.71 4.57 3.71
N LEU A 47 11.26 4.60 2.50
CA LEU A 47 12.41 5.45 2.16
C LEU A 47 12.12 6.93 2.41
N ALA A 48 10.91 7.39 2.05
CA ALA A 48 10.49 8.76 2.29
C ALA A 48 10.51 9.12 3.77
N ARG A 49 9.94 8.24 4.60
CA ARG A 49 9.82 8.42 6.05
C ARG A 49 11.17 8.33 6.76
N ALA A 50 12.10 7.55 6.24
CA ALA A 50 13.46 7.41 6.79
C ALA A 50 14.38 8.62 6.49
N GLY A 51 13.87 9.70 5.89
CA GLY A 51 14.68 10.88 5.54
C GLY A 51 15.51 10.71 4.27
N GLY A 52 15.26 9.66 3.48
CA GLY A 52 15.95 9.39 2.21
C GLY A 52 15.73 10.46 1.12
N PHE A 53 14.80 11.39 1.33
CA PHE A 53 14.55 12.54 0.47
C PHE A 53 14.98 13.85 1.15
N SER A 54 16.27 14.01 1.40
CA SER A 54 16.85 15.29 1.81
C SER A 54 16.84 16.28 0.63
N ASN A 55 15.90 17.22 0.62
CA ASN A 55 15.88 18.48 -0.14
C ASN A 55 15.94 18.49 -1.68
N ALA A 56 15.85 17.35 -2.39
CA ALA A 56 15.80 17.35 -3.86
C ALA A 56 14.55 16.65 -4.41
N SER A 57 13.67 17.44 -5.02
CA SER A 57 12.55 17.03 -5.87
C SER A 57 11.41 16.26 -5.20
N ARG A 58 10.35 17.02 -4.87
CA ARG A 58 9.00 16.55 -4.57
C ARG A 58 8.37 15.79 -5.75
N ARG A 59 8.84 14.59 -6.07
CA ARG A 59 8.22 13.80 -7.15
C ARG A 59 8.24 12.29 -6.91
N CYS A 60 7.88 11.86 -5.70
CA CYS A 60 7.14 10.60 -5.60
C CYS A 60 5.69 10.92 -6.01
N ARG A 61 5.42 10.92 -7.33
CA ARG A 61 4.08 11.19 -7.87
C ARG A 61 3.25 9.90 -7.77
N ILE A 62 2.86 9.55 -6.55
CA ILE A 62 1.82 8.55 -6.34
C ILE A 62 0.52 9.32 -6.61
N ASN A 63 -0.05 9.15 -7.81
CA ASN A 63 -1.38 9.67 -8.12
C ASN A 63 -2.42 8.83 -7.36
N SER A 64 -2.47 8.93 -6.03
CA SER A 64 -3.62 8.45 -5.27
C SER A 64 -4.66 9.57 -5.29
N SER A 65 -5.43 9.64 -6.37
CA SER A 65 -6.75 10.25 -6.28
C SER A 65 -7.52 9.45 -5.23
N SER A 66 -7.84 10.13 -4.14
CA SER A 66 -8.83 9.73 -3.14
C SER A 66 -9.95 8.91 -3.78
N ALA A 67 -10.02 7.64 -3.38
CA ALA A 67 -11.27 6.90 -3.37
C ALA A 67 -12.11 7.39 -2.19
#